data_AF-A0A9K3EIJ4-F1
#
_entry.id   AF-A0A9K3EIJ4-F1
#
_cell.length_a   1.000
_cell.length_b   1.000
_cell.length_c   1.000
_cell.angle_alpha   90.00
_cell.angle_beta   90.00
_cell.angle_gamma   90.00
#
_symmetry.space_group_name_H-M   'P 1'
#
loop_
_entity.id
_entity.type
_entity.pdbx_description
1 polymer ?
#
loop_
_entity_poly.entity_id
_entity_poly.type
_entity_poly.pdbx_seq_one_letter_code
_entity_poly.pdbx_strand_id
1 'polypeptide(L)'
;MHACTSTLSHKSAYFPNFFIRLNMATPSSSNKKIKFYYGYGGTITPSKSSGKLRYEGGTNGILKVDRGITYTELVVKLWDACGPSMLLRCKLPHDDLDSLVNVRSDEDLAYVLEEYDQCSEDLKIRAILDDTLRFSWASDQLYCFRPKDFLMQVHTVEASR
;
A
#
# COMPACT_ATOMS: atom_id res chain seq x y z
N MET A 1 -29.19 -22.68 -32.54
CA MET A 1 -28.47 -21.42 -32.27
C MET A 1 -29.00 -20.89 -30.95
N HIS A 2 -28.13 -20.60 -29.99
CA HIS A 2 -28.19 -19.50 -29.01
C HIS A 2 -27.10 -19.76 -27.97
N ALA A 3 -25.92 -19.18 -28.21
CA ALA A 3 -24.90 -18.99 -27.20
C ALA A 3 -25.28 -17.76 -26.37
N CYS A 4 -25.12 -17.82 -25.06
CA CYS A 4 -25.05 -16.62 -24.23
C CYS A 4 -23.80 -16.73 -23.35
N THR A 5 -22.75 -16.09 -23.83
CA THR A 5 -21.52 -15.79 -23.11
C THR A 5 -21.78 -14.62 -22.16
N SER A 6 -21.39 -14.74 -20.90
CA SER A 6 -21.34 -13.61 -19.96
C SER A 6 -19.90 -13.46 -19.48
N THR A 7 -19.24 -12.44 -20.01
CA THR A 7 -17.89 -12.02 -19.66
C THR A 7 -17.93 -11.22 -18.35
N LEU A 8 -17.27 -11.73 -17.31
CA LEU A 8 -17.09 -11.01 -16.05
C LEU A 8 -15.99 -9.95 -16.26
N SER A 9 -16.37 -8.68 -16.24
CA SER A 9 -15.48 -7.54 -16.46
C SER A 9 -14.58 -7.33 -15.24
N HIS A 10 -13.32 -7.77 -15.35
CA HIS A 10 -12.25 -7.43 -14.42
C HIS A 10 -11.79 -6.00 -14.72
N LYS A 11 -12.37 -5.00 -14.04
CA LYS A 11 -11.88 -3.61 -14.10
C LYS A 11 -10.62 -3.50 -13.24
N SER A 12 -9.48 -3.88 -13.81
CA SER A 12 -8.19 -3.36 -13.38
C SER A 12 -8.18 -1.87 -13.71
N ALA A 13 -8.22 -1.01 -12.69
CA ALA A 13 -8.04 0.42 -12.87
C ALA A 13 -6.57 0.68 -13.25
N TYR A 14 -6.29 0.57 -14.55
CA TYR A 14 -5.08 1.10 -15.17
C TYR A 14 -5.31 2.60 -15.34
N PHE A 15 -4.64 3.42 -14.53
CA PHE A 15 -4.77 4.88 -14.56
C PHE A 15 -3.80 5.46 -15.62
N PRO A 16 -4.28 5.95 -16.77
CA PRO A 16 -3.42 6.22 -17.92
C PRO A 16 -2.80 7.62 -17.96
N ASN A 17 -2.84 8.40 -16.87
CA ASN A 17 -2.49 9.83 -16.92
C ASN A 17 -1.09 10.21 -16.40
N PHE A 18 -0.22 9.23 -16.13
CA PHE A 18 1.08 9.48 -15.47
C PHE A 18 2.14 10.17 -16.37
N PHE A 19 1.91 10.36 -17.68
CA PHE A 19 2.95 10.90 -18.58
C PHE A 19 2.88 12.40 -18.90
N ILE A 20 1.91 13.17 -18.38
CA ILE A 20 1.79 14.61 -18.70
C ILE A 20 1.87 15.49 -17.44
N ARG A 21 3.02 15.50 -16.75
CA ARG A 21 3.40 16.65 -15.90
C ARG A 21 4.90 16.68 -15.57
N LEU A 22 5.77 16.71 -16.58
CA LEU A 22 7.14 17.22 -16.38
C LEU A 22 7.07 18.74 -16.17
N ASN A 23 6.76 19.18 -14.94
CA ASN A 23 7.13 20.51 -14.50
C ASN A 23 8.40 20.38 -13.68
N MET A 24 9.46 21.02 -14.15
CA MET A 24 10.80 20.96 -13.56
C MET A 24 10.78 21.63 -12.18
N ALA A 25 10.57 20.84 -11.12
CA ALA A 25 10.87 21.25 -9.76
C ALA A 25 12.21 20.64 -9.37
N THR A 26 13.21 21.50 -9.16
CA THR A 26 14.51 21.14 -8.60
C THR A 26 14.35 20.33 -7.32
N PRO A 27 15.10 19.23 -7.09
CA PRO A 27 15.03 18.47 -5.85
C PRO A 27 15.58 19.34 -4.71
N SER A 28 14.70 20.09 -4.05
CA SER A 28 15.03 20.67 -2.75
C SER A 28 15.17 19.49 -1.79
N SER A 29 16.42 19.11 -1.50
CA SER A 29 16.79 18.03 -0.57
C SER A 29 16.46 18.40 0.87
N SER A 30 15.22 18.78 1.13
CA SER A 30 14.70 18.87 2.47
C SER A 30 14.41 17.43 2.90
N ASN A 31 15.08 16.99 3.97
CA ASN A 31 14.82 15.74 4.69
C ASN A 31 13.40 15.76 5.29
N LYS A 32 12.37 15.80 4.42
CA LYS A 32 10.97 15.83 4.83
C LYS A 32 10.58 14.42 5.24
N LYS A 33 10.15 14.28 6.50
CA LYS A 33 9.61 13.03 7.02
C LYS A 33 8.12 12.95 6.73
N ILE A 34 7.68 11.82 6.21
CA ILE A 34 6.27 11.51 5.96
C ILE A 34 5.66 10.85 7.19
N LYS A 35 4.38 11.10 7.45
CA LYS A 35 3.60 10.46 8.52
C LYS A 35 2.49 9.61 7.90
N PHE A 36 2.61 8.30 8.00
CA PHE A 36 1.55 7.34 7.67
C PHE A 36 0.64 7.13 8.87
N TYR A 37 -0.60 7.60 8.77
CA TYR A 37 -1.66 7.31 9.72
C TYR A 37 -2.34 6.02 9.29
N TYR A 38 -1.85 4.89 9.79
CA TYR A 38 -2.32 3.58 9.41
C TYR A 38 -3.42 3.09 10.36
N GLY A 39 -4.32 2.25 9.84
CA GLY A 39 -5.29 1.51 10.64
C GLY A 39 -5.40 0.06 10.15
N TYR A 40 -5.59 -0.90 11.05
CA TYR A 40 -5.72 -2.33 10.73
C TYR A 40 -6.74 -3.02 11.66
N GLY A 41 -7.33 -4.13 11.18
CA GLY A 41 -8.30 -4.94 11.95
C GLY A 41 -9.66 -4.28 12.20
N GLY A 42 -9.95 -3.15 11.54
CA GLY A 42 -11.25 -2.48 11.51
C GLY A 42 -11.96 -2.67 10.18
N THR A 43 -13.17 -2.13 10.07
CA THR A 43 -14.02 -2.29 8.89
C THR A 43 -14.39 -0.94 8.30
N ILE A 44 -14.44 -0.86 6.96
CA ILE A 44 -14.95 0.32 6.28
C ILE A 44 -16.47 0.14 6.12
N THR A 45 -17.25 1.01 6.75
CA THR A 45 -18.72 0.94 6.76
C THR A 45 -19.32 2.26 6.27
N PRO A 46 -20.50 2.24 5.63
CA PRO A 46 -21.23 3.46 5.31
C PRO A 46 -21.69 4.18 6.58
N SER A 47 -21.36 5.47 6.69
CA SER A 47 -21.83 6.33 7.77
C SER A 47 -23.33 6.60 7.62
N LYS A 48 -24.12 6.21 8.63
CA LYS A 48 -25.58 6.37 8.64
C LYS A 48 -26.05 7.82 8.54
N SER A 49 -25.23 8.79 8.96
CA SER A 49 -25.60 10.21 9.00
C SER A 49 -25.13 11.01 7.80
N SER A 50 -24.02 10.63 7.16
CA SER A 50 -23.38 11.42 6.10
C SER A 50 -23.37 10.73 4.74
N GLY A 51 -23.71 9.43 4.66
CA GLY A 51 -23.65 8.65 3.42
C GLY A 51 -22.22 8.32 2.95
N LYS A 52 -21.19 8.87 3.59
CA LYS A 52 -19.77 8.60 3.28
C LYS A 52 -19.25 7.36 4.01
N LEU A 53 -18.26 6.69 3.44
CA LEU A 53 -17.57 5.59 4.13
C LEU A 53 -16.75 6.09 5.33
N ARG A 54 -16.75 5.31 6.41
CA ARG A 54 -15.96 5.53 7.63
C ARG A 54 -15.21 4.27 7.98
N TYR A 55 -14.00 4.43 8.50
CA TYR A 55 -13.26 3.34 9.13
C TYR A 55 -13.70 3.21 10.60
N GLU A 56 -14.24 2.06 10.97
CA GLU A 56 -14.77 1.78 12.31
C GLU A 56 -14.06 0.58 12.94
N GLY A 57 -13.83 0.68 14.25
CA GLY A 57 -13.08 -0.33 15.01
C GLY A 57 -11.59 -0.38 14.62
N GLY A 58 -10.97 -1.53 14.89
CA GLY A 58 -9.56 -1.77 14.62
C GLY A 58 -8.59 -0.99 15.50
N THR A 59 -7.31 -1.06 15.15
CA THR A 59 -6.21 -0.35 15.78
C THR A 59 -5.65 0.69 14.82
N ASN A 60 -5.35 1.88 15.32
CA ASN A 60 -4.74 2.98 14.57
C ASN A 60 -3.35 3.33 15.11
N GLY A 61 -2.47 3.76 14.23
CA GLY A 61 -1.11 4.17 14.58
C GLY A 61 -0.54 5.22 13.64
N ILE A 62 0.65 5.72 13.98
CA ILE A 62 1.40 6.67 13.16
C ILE A 62 2.81 6.13 12.95
N LEU A 63 3.17 5.91 11.69
CA LEU A 63 4.51 5.54 11.28
C LEU A 63 5.18 6.75 10.61
N LYS A 64 6.30 7.21 11.17
CA LYS A 64 7.09 8.31 10.63
C LYS A 64 8.30 7.76 9.88
N VAL A 65 8.43 8.08 8.61
CA VAL A 65 9.50 7.57 7.72
C VAL A 65 10.08 8.70 6.88
N ASP A 66 11.28 8.47 6.35
CA ASP A 66 11.91 9.40 5.41
C ASP A 66 11.25 9.33 4.03
N ARG A 67 11.30 10.43 3.28
CA ARG A 67 10.64 10.53 1.98
C ARG A 67 11.23 9.63 0.89
N GLY A 68 12.50 9.25 1.02
CA GLY A 68 13.14 8.29 0.11
C GLY A 68 12.93 6.83 0.48
N ILE A 69 11.97 6.49 1.35
CA ILE A 69 11.72 5.09 1.74
C ILE A 69 11.21 4.28 0.56
N THR A 70 11.72 3.06 0.41
CA THR A 70 11.20 2.11 -0.58
C THR A 70 9.92 1.44 -0.09
N TYR A 71 9.09 0.95 -1.01
CA TYR A 71 7.89 0.19 -0.72
C TYR A 71 8.22 -1.02 0.18
N THR A 72 9.30 -1.74 -0.12
CA THR A 72 9.74 -2.89 0.67
C THR A 72 10.02 -2.51 2.12
N GLU A 73 10.81 -1.45 2.36
CA GLU A 73 11.12 -0.97 3.71
C GLU A 73 9.88 -0.47 4.46
N LEU A 74 8.97 0.21 3.76
CA LEU A 74 7.71 0.69 4.32
C LEU A 74 6.86 -0.48 4.81
N VAL A 75 6.70 -1.51 3.97
CA VAL A 75 5.92 -2.70 4.30
C VAL A 75 6.54 -3.49 5.46
N VAL A 76 7.87 -3.63 5.51
CA VAL A 76 8.57 -4.26 6.63
C VAL A 76 8.23 -3.56 7.95
N LYS A 77 8.34 -2.22 8.00
CA LYS A 77 8.02 -1.43 9.20
C LYS A 77 6.55 -1.56 9.60
N LEU A 78 5.64 -1.62 8.64
CA LEU A 78 4.21 -1.81 8.90
C LEU A 78 3.91 -3.21 9.41
N TRP A 79 4.57 -4.24 8.87
CA TRP A 79 4.43 -5.63 9.33
C TRP A 79 4.99 -5.85 10.73
N ASP A 80 6.09 -5.19 11.09
CA ASP A 80 6.60 -5.21 12.46
C ASP A 80 5.60 -4.61 13.46
N ALA A 81 4.80 -3.62 13.03
CA ALA A 81 3.82 -2.94 13.88
C ALA A 81 2.45 -3.65 13.95
N CYS A 82 2.02 -4.29 12.86
CA CYS A 82 0.63 -4.77 12.72
C CYS A 82 0.52 -6.28 12.48
N GLY A 83 1.62 -6.93 12.06
CA GLY A 83 1.65 -8.32 11.63
C GLY A 83 1.82 -8.48 10.11
N PRO A 84 2.26 -9.66 9.65
CA PRO A 84 2.61 -9.89 8.24
C PRO A 84 1.38 -10.03 7.34
N SER A 85 1.64 -9.94 6.02
CA SER A 85 0.71 -10.25 4.93
C SER A 85 -0.53 -9.35 4.87
N MET A 86 -0.34 -8.06 5.15
CA MET A 86 -1.39 -7.04 4.99
C MET A 86 -1.24 -6.30 3.66
N LEU A 87 -2.36 -5.97 3.02
CA LEU A 87 -2.42 -5.08 1.86
C LEU A 87 -2.38 -3.63 2.31
N LEU A 88 -1.40 -2.89 1.81
CA LEU A 88 -1.33 -1.44 2.00
C LEU A 88 -2.26 -0.74 1.02
N ARG A 89 -3.24 -0.02 1.56
CA ARG A 89 -4.13 0.85 0.79
C ARG A 89 -4.09 2.27 1.31
N CYS A 90 -3.93 3.25 0.43
CA CYS A 90 -3.78 4.65 0.82
C CYS A 90 -4.94 5.49 0.27
N LYS A 91 -5.37 6.48 1.05
CA LYS A 91 -6.23 7.55 0.54
C LYS A 91 -5.35 8.58 -0.17
N LEU A 92 -5.80 9.15 -1.28
CA LEU A 92 -5.22 10.38 -1.83
C LEU A 92 -5.72 11.60 -1.03
N PRO A 93 -5.03 12.76 -1.07
CA PRO A 93 -5.35 13.90 -0.20
C PRO A 93 -6.79 14.41 -0.36
N HIS A 94 -7.33 14.39 -1.57
CA HIS A 94 -8.67 14.91 -1.90
C HIS A 94 -9.78 13.85 -1.92
N ASP A 95 -9.42 12.57 -1.86
CA ASP A 95 -10.37 11.48 -2.04
C ASP A 95 -11.07 11.09 -0.73
N ASP A 96 -12.09 10.24 -0.81
CA ASP A 96 -12.77 9.66 0.35
C ASP A 96 -12.30 8.20 0.60
N LEU A 97 -12.80 7.56 1.67
CA LEU A 97 -12.40 6.18 2.04
C LEU A 97 -12.93 5.09 1.08
N ASP A 98 -13.77 5.46 0.11
CA ASP A 98 -14.25 4.59 -0.97
C ASP A 98 -13.26 4.50 -2.15
N SER A 99 -12.30 5.42 -2.23
CA SER A 99 -11.37 5.57 -3.34
C SER A 99 -9.94 5.27 -2.94
N LEU A 100 -9.75 4.27 -2.06
CA LEU A 100 -8.43 3.86 -1.63
C LEU A 100 -7.64 3.24 -2.78
N VAL A 101 -6.40 3.69 -2.98
CA VAL A 101 -5.46 3.12 -3.94
C VAL A 101 -4.65 2.01 -3.29
N ASN A 102 -4.48 0.89 -3.99
CA ASN A 102 -3.57 -0.16 -3.56
C ASN A 102 -2.13 0.27 -3.84
N VAL A 103 -1.25 0.17 -2.84
CA VAL A 103 0.18 0.43 -3.03
C VAL A 103 0.88 -0.92 -3.02
N ARG A 104 1.48 -1.31 -4.15
CA ARG A 104 2.13 -2.62 -4.34
C ARG A 104 3.56 -2.54 -4.85
N SER A 105 4.01 -1.36 -5.26
CA SER A 105 5.37 -1.13 -5.74
C SER A 105 5.87 0.27 -5.38
N ASP A 106 7.15 0.53 -5.68
CA ASP A 106 7.77 1.84 -5.50
C ASP A 106 7.11 2.90 -6.40
N GLU A 107 6.64 2.53 -7.60
CA GLU A 107 5.91 3.44 -8.50
C GLU A 107 4.57 3.88 -7.91
N ASP A 108 3.81 2.94 -7.34
CA ASP A 108 2.54 3.26 -6.66
C ASP A 108 2.78 4.17 -5.45
N LEU A 109 3.85 3.89 -4.69
CA LEU A 109 4.23 4.71 -3.53
C LEU A 109 4.61 6.12 -3.99
N ALA A 110 5.46 6.26 -4.99
CA ALA A 110 5.87 7.54 -5.55
C ALA A 110 4.65 8.37 -5.99
N TYR A 111 3.69 7.75 -6.68
CA TYR A 111 2.44 8.42 -7.08
C TYR A 111 1.68 8.99 -5.88
N VAL A 112 1.45 8.20 -4.84
CA VAL A 112 0.78 8.68 -3.63
C VAL A 112 1.57 9.84 -3.01
N LEU A 113 2.89 9.69 -2.90
CA LEU A 113 3.74 10.71 -2.30
C LEU A 113 3.73 12.03 -3.08
N GLU A 114 3.70 11.99 -4.41
CA GLU A 114 3.66 13.15 -5.29
C GLU A 114 2.32 13.91 -5.20
N GLU A 115 1.19 13.20 -5.15
CA GLU A 115 -0.12 13.81 -4.98
C GLU A 115 -0.20 14.57 -3.64
N TYR A 116 0.38 14.02 -2.58
CA TYR A 116 0.43 14.69 -1.27
C TYR A 116 1.39 15.90 -1.24
N ASP A 117 2.50 15.85 -1.98
CA ASP A 117 3.45 16.97 -2.11
C ASP A 117 2.81 18.19 -2.77
N GLN A 118 1.92 17.98 -3.74
CA GLN A 118 1.22 19.06 -4.43
C GLN A 118 0.16 19.74 -3.55
N CYS A 119 -0.29 19.05 -2.52
CA CYS A 119 -1.47 19.42 -1.76
C CYS A 119 -1.15 20.01 -0.37
N SER A 120 0.00 19.66 0.21
CA SER A 120 0.30 20.00 1.61
C SER A 120 1.79 19.96 1.93
N GLU A 121 2.22 20.79 2.89
CA GLU A 121 3.56 20.68 3.47
C GLU A 121 3.65 19.55 4.51
N ASP A 122 2.54 19.24 5.17
CA ASP A 122 2.41 18.17 6.16
C ASP A 122 1.95 16.88 5.48
N LEU A 123 2.91 16.08 5.00
CA LEU A 123 2.71 14.78 4.34
C LEU A 123 2.07 13.73 5.27
N LYS A 124 0.77 13.90 5.52
CA LYS A 124 -0.09 13.09 6.38
C LYS A 124 -0.92 12.16 5.52
N ILE A 125 -0.40 10.96 5.30
CA ILE A 125 -1.02 9.96 4.43
C ILE A 125 -1.94 9.08 5.27
N ARG A 126 -3.19 8.91 4.85
CA ARG A 126 -4.10 7.95 5.50
C ARG A 126 -3.94 6.59 4.84
N ALA A 127 -3.49 5.60 5.61
CA ALA A 127 -3.31 4.23 5.16
C ALA A 127 -4.27 3.29 5.89
N ILE A 128 -4.77 2.27 5.19
CA ILE A 128 -5.54 1.16 5.73
C ILE A 128 -4.77 -0.11 5.36
N LEU A 129 -4.43 -0.89 6.38
CA LEU A 129 -3.83 -2.21 6.21
C LEU A 129 -4.96 -3.23 6.27
N ASP A 130 -5.22 -3.84 5.15
CA ASP A 130 -6.27 -4.83 5.02
C ASP A 130 -5.69 -6.24 5.17
N ASP A 131 -6.28 -7.03 6.05
CA ASP A 131 -5.91 -8.42 6.28
C ASP A 131 -6.69 -9.38 5.37
N THR A 132 -7.46 -8.91 4.38
CA THR A 132 -8.20 -9.77 3.43
C THR A 132 -7.30 -10.76 2.68
N LEU A 133 -5.98 -10.55 2.59
CA LEU A 133 -5.08 -11.60 2.11
C LEU A 133 -5.10 -12.84 3.01
N ARG A 134 -5.39 -12.70 4.31
CA ARG A 134 -5.52 -13.81 5.29
C ARG A 134 -6.45 -14.92 4.87
N PHE A 135 -7.42 -14.63 4.00
CA PHE A 135 -8.34 -15.64 3.50
C PHE A 135 -7.99 -16.18 2.11
N SER A 136 -7.11 -15.51 1.35
CA SER A 136 -6.77 -15.92 -0.02
C SER A 136 -5.63 -16.95 -0.10
N TRP A 137 -4.72 -17.01 0.90
CA TRP A 137 -3.62 -18.00 0.92
C TRP A 137 -4.01 -19.37 1.49
N ALA A 138 -5.27 -19.57 1.90
CA ALA A 138 -5.76 -20.90 2.25
C ALA A 138 -5.98 -21.78 1.01
N SER A 139 -6.04 -21.20 -0.20
CA SER A 139 -6.41 -21.97 -1.39
C SER A 139 -5.40 -22.00 -2.52
N ASP A 140 -4.47 -21.06 -2.71
CA ASP A 140 -3.35 -21.27 -3.65
C ASP A 140 -2.23 -20.21 -3.59
N GLN A 141 -0.98 -20.70 -3.61
CA GLN A 141 0.31 -20.06 -3.97
C GLN A 141 0.99 -19.04 -3.01
N LEU A 142 1.80 -19.58 -2.10
CA LEU A 142 3.28 -19.45 -2.03
C LEU A 142 3.99 -18.11 -2.35
N TYR A 143 3.55 -16.95 -1.84
CA TYR A 143 4.44 -15.76 -1.71
C TYR A 143 4.19 -15.00 -0.42
N CYS A 144 4.76 -15.50 0.69
CA CYS A 144 4.94 -14.75 1.94
C CYS A 144 6.39 -14.94 2.38
N PHE A 145 7.34 -14.42 1.59
CA PHE A 145 8.71 -14.31 2.07
C PHE A 145 8.73 -13.36 3.27
N ARG A 146 9.10 -13.91 4.44
CA ARG A 146 9.50 -13.10 5.57
C ARG A 146 10.80 -12.38 5.17
N PRO A 147 10.95 -11.07 5.43
CA PRO A 147 12.20 -10.35 5.19
C PRO A 147 13.42 -10.94 5.92
N LYS A 148 13.22 -11.78 6.94
CA LYS A 148 14.30 -12.40 7.72
C LYS A 148 14.91 -13.66 7.09
N ASP A 149 14.35 -14.20 6.00
CA ASP A 149 14.89 -15.40 5.36
C ASP A 149 15.96 -15.11 4.29
N PHE A 150 16.36 -13.85 4.10
CA PHE A 150 17.40 -13.45 3.13
C PHE A 150 18.84 -13.68 3.64
N LEU A 151 19.03 -14.20 4.85
CA LEU A 151 20.36 -14.49 5.43
C LEU A 151 20.44 -15.90 6.01
N MET A 152 20.22 -16.93 5.18
CA MET A 152 20.89 -18.22 5.40
C MET A 152 20.84 -19.06 4.13
N GLN A 153 21.83 -18.90 3.24
CA GLN A 153 22.46 -19.97 2.45
C GLN A 153 23.48 -19.39 1.46
N VAL A 154 24.62 -18.95 2.00
CA VAL A 154 25.91 -19.09 1.32
C VAL A 154 26.81 -19.75 2.36
N HIS A 155 27.65 -20.70 1.92
CA HIS A 155 28.44 -21.68 2.68
C HIS A 155 27.71 -23.03 2.82
N THR A 156 28.08 -24.08 2.09
CA THR A 156 29.43 -24.64 2.02
C THR A 156 29.72 -25.25 0.65
N VAL A 157 30.73 -24.72 -0.03
CA VAL A 157 31.52 -25.47 -1.01
C VAL A 157 32.61 -26.15 -0.18
N GLU A 158 32.55 -27.47 0.01
CA GLU A 158 33.72 -28.36 -0.09
C GLU A 158 33.37 -29.82 0.23
N ALA A 159 33.94 -30.68 -0.61
CA ALA A 159 34.46 -32.00 -0.31
C ALA A 159 33.48 -33.11 0.14
N SER A 160 33.19 -34.04 -0.77
CA SER A 160 33.91 -35.32 -0.76
C SER A 160 33.59 -36.19 -1.99
N ARG A 161 34.69 -36.66 -2.60
CA ARG A 161 34.91 -37.83 -3.47
C ARG A 161 33.73 -38.67 -3.92
#